data_AF-A0A151K3S8-F1
#
_entry.id   AF-A0A151K3S8-F1
#
_cell.length_a   1.000
_cell.length_b   1.000
_cell.length_c   1.000
_cell.angle_alpha   90.00
_cell.angle_beta   90.00
_cell.angle_gamma   90.00
#
_symmetry.space_group_name_H-M   'P 1'
#
loop_
_entity.id
_entity.type
_entity.pdbx_description
1 polymer ?
#
loop_
_entity_poly.entity_id
_entity_poly.type
_entity_poly.pdbx_seq_one_letter_code
_entity_poly.pdbx_strand_id
1 'polypeptide(L)'
;MERLLTSVEAEAASVGLWFNPAKCTTLHISAGNGGMVLPTSFRIQGGAINPLAEGESYTHLGVPTGFSVDQTPYAAVGDIVSDLSAIDRSLLAPWQKVETLDMFILVWINCNLSQTIYKILLLIIYFFLYLLALLITPD
;
A
#
# COMPACT_ATOMS: atom_id res chain seq x y z
N MET A 1 -0.41 16.41 14.00
CA MET A 1 -0.09 14.96 13.91
C MET A 1 0.09 14.35 15.29
N GLU A 2 1.02 14.84 16.13
CA GLU A 2 1.33 14.21 17.43
C GLU A 2 0.12 14.09 18.38
N ARG A 3 -0.76 15.09 18.44
CA ARG A 3 -1.99 15.01 19.26
C ARG A 3 -2.91 13.85 18.89
N LEU A 4 -2.97 13.48 17.60
CA LEU A 4 -3.76 12.34 17.14
C LEU A 4 -3.11 11.02 17.56
N LEU A 5 -1.78 10.93 17.48
CA LEU A 5 -1.04 9.75 17.95
C LEU A 5 -1.26 9.53 19.45
N THR A 6 -1.14 10.58 20.27
CA THR A 6 -1.41 10.48 21.73
C THR A 6 -2.84 10.07 22.04
N SER A 7 -3.82 10.52 21.24
CA SER A 7 -5.22 10.09 21.41
C SER A 7 -5.39 8.61 21.10
N VAL A 8 -4.79 8.13 20.00
CA VAL A 8 -4.86 6.71 19.61
C VAL A 8 -4.14 5.82 20.62
N GLU A 9 -3.05 6.29 21.22
CA GLU A 9 -2.36 5.60 22.31
C GLU A 9 -3.25 5.44 23.56
N ALA A 10 -3.94 6.52 23.95
CA ALA A 10 -4.85 6.48 25.08
C ALA A 10 -6.01 5.50 24.85
N GLU A 11 -6.59 5.49 23.64
CA GLU A 11 -7.65 4.55 23.26
C GLU A 11 -7.15 3.11 23.15
N ALA A 12 -5.95 2.87 22.58
CA ALA A 12 -5.39 1.53 22.54
C ALA A 12 -5.12 1.00 23.95
N ALA A 13 -4.57 1.84 24.84
CA ALA A 13 -4.32 1.49 26.22
C ALA A 13 -5.62 1.21 27.00
N SER A 14 -6.72 1.90 26.69
CA SER A 14 -8.03 1.66 27.33
C SER A 14 -8.58 0.26 27.03
N VAL A 15 -8.19 -0.32 25.89
CA VAL A 15 -8.54 -1.70 25.47
C VAL A 15 -7.41 -2.70 25.81
N GLY A 16 -6.33 -2.27 26.46
CA GLY A 16 -5.20 -3.11 26.83
C GLY A 16 -4.26 -3.46 25.68
N LEU A 17 -4.32 -2.72 24.57
CA LEU A 17 -3.43 -2.87 23.42
C LEU A 17 -2.21 -1.95 23.54
N TRP A 18 -1.06 -2.47 23.11
CA TRP A 18 0.20 -1.72 23.08
C TRP A 18 0.77 -1.75 21.67
N PHE A 19 1.24 -0.59 21.20
CA PHE A 19 1.89 -0.51 19.90
C PHE A 19 3.32 -1.01 20.02
N ASN A 20 3.82 -1.68 18.98
CA ASN A 20 5.23 -2.04 18.89
C ASN A 20 5.93 -1.00 17.99
N PRO A 21 6.71 -0.06 18.56
CA PRO A 21 7.34 1.01 17.78
C PRO A 21 8.25 0.49 16.66
N ALA A 22 8.86 -0.69 16.83
CA ALA A 22 9.71 -1.31 15.81
C ALA A 22 8.94 -1.81 14.57
N LYS A 23 7.62 -2.03 14.70
CA LYS A 23 6.73 -2.38 13.57
C LYS A 23 5.96 -1.17 13.04
N CYS A 24 6.04 -0.04 13.72
CA CYS A 24 5.45 1.20 13.24
C CYS A 24 6.42 1.86 12.25
N THR A 25 5.88 2.50 11.23
CA THR A 25 6.65 3.27 10.25
C THR A 25 5.84 4.51 9.91
N THR A 26 6.49 5.66 9.83
CA THR A 26 5.83 6.91 9.49
C THR A 26 6.27 7.40 8.13
N LEU A 27 5.31 7.77 7.29
CA LEU A 27 5.54 8.45 6.02
C LEU A 27 4.91 9.83 6.09
N HIS A 28 5.72 10.89 6.02
CA HIS A 28 5.25 12.26 5.99
C HIS A 28 5.60 12.89 4.65
N ILE A 29 4.58 13.27 3.89
CA ILE A 29 4.72 13.82 2.55
C ILE A 29 4.38 15.31 2.61
N SER A 30 5.23 16.16 2.03
CA SER A 30 4.94 17.59 1.93
C SER A 30 3.75 17.85 1.02
N ALA A 31 2.89 18.78 1.41
CA ALA A 31 1.79 19.24 0.56
C ALA A 31 2.36 20.21 -0.50
N GLY A 32 2.56 19.72 -1.73
CA GLY A 32 3.10 20.51 -2.85
C GLY A 32 3.18 19.72 -4.15
N ASN A 33 3.28 20.42 -5.28
CA ASN A 33 3.39 19.80 -6.60
C ASN A 33 4.80 19.18 -6.74
N GLY A 34 4.89 17.85 -6.60
CA GLY A 34 6.15 17.12 -6.49
C GLY A 34 6.49 16.67 -5.07
N GLY A 35 5.46 16.31 -4.28
CA GLY A 35 5.55 15.92 -2.86
C GLY A 35 6.88 15.29 -2.47
N MET A 36 7.52 15.86 -1.45
CA MET A 36 8.83 15.41 -0.97
C MET A 36 8.61 14.70 0.36
N VAL A 37 9.35 13.61 0.59
CA VAL A 37 9.32 12.94 1.88
C VAL A 37 10.04 13.80 2.91
N LEU A 38 9.32 14.22 3.95
CA LEU A 38 9.86 15.02 5.03
C LEU A 38 10.49 14.09 6.08
N PRO A 39 11.75 14.33 6.51
CA PRO A 39 12.44 13.51 7.51
C PRO A 39 11.97 13.84 8.93
N THR A 40 10.66 13.86 9.15
CA THR A 40 10.08 14.09 10.48
C THR A 40 10.00 12.78 11.24
N SER A 41 10.71 12.69 12.36
CA SER A 41 10.59 11.57 13.30
C SER A 41 9.38 11.77 14.21
N PHE A 42 8.51 10.76 14.29
CA PHE A 42 7.44 10.71 15.28
C PHE A 42 7.81 9.72 16.40
N ARG A 43 7.18 9.90 17.55
CA ARG A 43 7.32 8.99 18.69
C ARG A 43 5.97 8.37 19.01
N ILE A 44 5.95 7.08 19.29
CA ILE A 44 4.80 6.38 19.88
C ILE A 44 5.23 5.72 21.17
N GLN A 45 4.47 5.92 22.25
CA GLN A 45 4.69 5.33 23.58
C GLN A 45 6.13 5.55 24.10
N GLY A 46 6.72 6.71 23.78
CA GLY A 46 8.10 7.05 24.12
C GLY A 46 9.17 6.42 23.22
N GLY A 47 8.85 5.46 22.36
CA GLY A 47 9.73 4.90 21.35
C GLY A 47 9.79 5.75 20.08
N ALA A 48 10.97 5.86 19.47
CA ALA A 48 11.11 6.50 18.16
C ALA A 48 10.59 5.55 17.06
N ILE A 49 9.81 6.09 16.13
CA ILE A 49 9.33 5.35 14.96
C ILE A 49 10.30 5.57 13.81
N ASN A 50 10.57 4.52 13.04
CA ASN A 50 11.38 4.62 11.83
C ASN A 50 10.64 5.48 10.78
N PRO A 51 11.20 6.64 10.38
CA PRO A 51 10.68 7.39 9.25
C PRO A 51 11.06 6.69 7.95
N LEU A 52 10.10 6.52 7.05
CA LEU A 52 10.35 5.97 5.72
C LEU A 52 10.89 7.08 4.82
N ALA A 53 12.02 6.86 4.14
CA ALA A 53 12.58 7.81 3.18
C ALA A 53 11.93 7.72 1.79
N GLU A 54 12.23 8.68 0.92
CA GLU A 54 11.85 8.63 -0.49
C GLU A 54 12.50 7.43 -1.19
N GLY A 55 11.71 6.64 -1.93
CA GLY A 55 12.16 5.40 -2.57
C GLY A 55 12.27 4.20 -1.63
N GLU A 56 12.14 4.38 -0.31
CA GLU A 56 12.01 3.26 0.62
C GLU A 56 10.56 2.73 0.63
N SER A 57 10.45 1.41 0.70
CA SER A 57 9.16 0.73 0.76
C SER A 57 9.03 -0.04 2.07
N TYR A 58 7.85 0.05 2.68
CA TYR A 58 7.46 -0.78 3.80
C TYR A 58 6.46 -1.82 3.33
N THR A 59 6.70 -3.10 3.62
CA THR A 59 5.77 -4.17 3.26
C THR A 59 4.54 -4.13 4.16
N HIS A 60 3.46 -3.51 3.68
CA HIS A 60 2.17 -3.52 4.36
C HIS A 60 1.27 -4.58 3.71
N LEU A 61 0.93 -5.63 4.46
CA LEU A 61 0.11 -6.76 3.99
C LEU A 61 0.65 -7.43 2.72
N GLY A 62 1.97 -7.58 2.61
CA GLY A 62 2.64 -8.16 1.45
C GLY A 62 2.82 -7.20 0.27
N VAL A 63 2.26 -5.98 0.34
CA VAL A 63 2.40 -4.97 -0.72
C VAL A 63 3.47 -3.95 -0.31
N PRO A 64 4.53 -3.75 -1.13
CA PRO A 64 5.55 -2.74 -0.85
C PRO A 64 4.91 -1.35 -0.95
N THR A 65 4.66 -0.73 0.19
CA THR A 65 3.96 0.56 0.31
C THR A 65 4.97 1.62 0.69
N GLY A 66 5.14 2.63 -0.16
CA GLY A 66 6.06 3.74 0.08
C GLY A 66 5.87 4.86 -0.94
N PHE A 67 6.63 5.94 -0.77
CA PHE A 67 6.59 7.08 -1.68
C PHE A 67 7.61 6.87 -2.81
N SER A 68 7.14 6.95 -4.07
CA SER A 68 7.96 6.67 -5.27
C SER A 68 8.54 5.25 -5.32
N VAL A 69 7.77 4.26 -4.85
CA VAL A 69 8.15 2.84 -4.96
C VAL A 69 7.58 2.29 -6.25
N ASP A 70 8.46 1.79 -7.11
CA ASP A 70 8.11 1.04 -8.32
C ASP A 70 7.39 -0.26 -7.93
N GLN A 71 6.08 -0.16 -7.72
CA GLN A 71 5.19 -1.31 -7.68
C GLN A 71 5.03 -1.83 -9.11
N THR A 72 6.09 -2.41 -9.67
CA THR A 72 5.98 -3.02 -10.98
C THR A 72 5.05 -4.24 -10.85
N PRO A 73 3.95 -4.30 -11.61
CA PRO A 73 3.04 -5.45 -11.59
C PRO A 73 3.71 -6.75 -12.04
N TYR A 74 4.95 -6.67 -12.54
CA TYR A 74 5.73 -7.80 -13.03
C TYR A 74 6.16 -8.78 -11.91
N ALA A 75 6.52 -8.28 -10.73
CA ALA A 75 6.89 -9.14 -9.60
C ALA A 75 5.69 -9.98 -9.13
N ALA A 76 4.52 -9.34 -9.01
CA ALA A 76 3.26 -10.01 -8.66
C ALA A 76 2.84 -11.04 -9.72
N VAL A 77 3.08 -10.77 -11.01
CA VAL A 77 2.85 -11.74 -12.09
C VAL A 77 3.79 -12.94 -11.98
N GLY A 78 5.06 -12.72 -11.59
CA GLY A 78 6.04 -13.79 -11.37
C GLY A 78 5.61 -14.76 -10.27
N ASP A 79 5.12 -14.24 -9.15
CA ASP A 79 4.64 -15.05 -8.02
C ASP A 79 3.47 -15.96 -8.42
N ILE A 80 2.52 -15.43 -9.21
CA ILE A 80 1.38 -16.22 -9.73
C ILE A 80 1.84 -17.34 -10.64
N VAL A 81 2.81 -17.08 -11.53
CA VAL A 81 3.34 -18.11 -12.44
C VAL A 81 4.01 -19.23 -11.65
N SER A 82 4.71 -18.88 -10.56
CA SER A 82 5.30 -19.85 -9.65
C SER A 82 4.21 -20.67 -8.94
N ASP A 83 3.16 -20.04 -8.43
CA ASP A 83 2.04 -20.70 -7.75
C ASP A 83 1.28 -21.64 -8.70
N LEU A 84 1.04 -21.23 -9.95
CA LEU A 84 0.46 -22.09 -10.98
C LEU A 84 1.34 -23.32 -11.25
N SER A 85 2.67 -23.14 -11.30
CA SER A 85 3.59 -24.26 -11.50
C SER A 85 3.56 -25.25 -10.33
N ALA A 86 3.36 -24.76 -9.10
CA ALA A 86 3.19 -25.61 -7.93
C ALA A 86 1.86 -26.40 -7.97
N ILE A 87 0.77 -25.78 -8.40
CA ILE A 87 -0.53 -26.44 -8.58
C ILE A 87 -0.45 -27.53 -9.67
N ASP A 88 0.23 -27.24 -10.78
CA ASP A 88 0.41 -28.21 -11.87
C ASP A 88 1.22 -29.44 -11.41
N ARG A 89 2.25 -29.23 -10.59
CA ARG A 89 3.09 -30.32 -10.03
C ARG A 89 2.42 -31.09 -8.88
N SER A 90 1.28 -30.63 -8.37
CA SER A 90 0.58 -31.30 -7.28
C SER A 90 -0.03 -32.64 -7.72
N LEU A 91 -0.23 -33.54 -6.74
CA LEU A 91 -0.88 -34.84 -6.91
C LEU A 91 -2.42 -34.74 -6.97
N LEU A 92 -2.97 -33.54 -7.19
CA LEU A 92 -4.41 -33.32 -7.30
C LEU A 92 -4.97 -34.00 -8.56
N ALA A 93 -6.22 -34.48 -8.47
CA ALA A 93 -6.93 -34.96 -9.63
C ALA A 93 -7.12 -33.81 -10.65
N PRO A 94 -7.18 -34.09 -11.97
CA PRO A 94 -7.25 -33.04 -12.99
C PRO A 94 -8.38 -32.02 -12.77
N TRP A 95 -9.55 -32.46 -12.31
CA TRP A 95 -10.67 -31.56 -12.03
C TRP A 95 -10.42 -30.66 -10.80
N GLN A 96 -9.74 -31.17 -9.77
CA GLN A 96 -9.37 -30.39 -8.57
C GLN A 96 -8.36 -29.29 -8.90
N LYS A 97 -7.45 -29.55 -9.87
CA LYS A 97 -6.51 -28.52 -10.36
C LYS A 97 -7.26 -27.37 -11.01
N VAL A 98 -8.26 -27.66 -11.83
CA VAL A 98 -9.10 -26.64 -12.50
C VAL A 98 -9.90 -25.83 -11.48
N GLU A 99 -10.52 -26.48 -10.50
CA GLU A 99 -11.26 -25.77 -9.44
C GLU A 99 -10.36 -24.88 -8.58
N THR A 100 -9.16 -25.37 -8.24
CA THR A 100 -8.17 -24.58 -7.48
C THR A 100 -7.71 -23.37 -8.27
N LEU A 101 -7.48 -23.54 -9.58
CA LEU A 101 -7.08 -22.47 -10.48
C LEU A 101 -8.18 -21.41 -10.60
N ASP A 102 -9.44 -21.82 -10.76
CA ASP A 102 -10.57 -20.92 -10.90
C ASP A 102 -10.74 -20.04 -9.65
N MET A 103 -10.71 -20.64 -8.45
CA MET A 103 -10.76 -19.88 -7.20
C MET A 103 -9.59 -18.91 -7.04
N PHE A 104 -8.37 -19.35 -7.33
CA PHE A 104 -7.17 -18.54 -7.11
C PHE A 104 -7.08 -17.36 -8.08
N ILE A 105 -7.36 -17.60 -9.37
CA ILE A 105 -7.33 -16.55 -10.40
C ILE A 105 -8.46 -15.52 -10.17
N LEU A 106 -9.68 -15.95 -9.83
CA LEU A 106 -10.78 -15.04 -9.56
C LEU A 106 -10.50 -14.10 -8.38
N VAL A 107 -10.00 -14.64 -7.27
CA VAL A 107 -9.64 -13.84 -6.09
C VAL A 107 -8.51 -12.88 -6.43
N TRP A 108 -7.50 -13.35 -7.15
CA TRP A 108 -6.34 -12.54 -7.53
C TRP A 108 -6.74 -11.38 -8.46
N ILE A 109 -7.49 -11.66 -9.53
CA ILE A 109 -7.96 -10.63 -10.46
C ILE A 109 -8.80 -9.61 -9.69
N ASN A 110 -9.75 -10.04 -8.86
CA ASN A 110 -10.61 -9.11 -8.13
C ASN A 110 -9.81 -8.17 -7.21
N CYS A 111 -8.89 -8.73 -6.40
CA CYS A 111 -8.09 -7.93 -5.49
C CYS A 111 -7.15 -6.94 -6.20
N ASN A 112 -6.54 -7.34 -7.33
CA ASN A 112 -5.59 -6.50 -8.06
C ASN A 112 -6.25 -5.49 -9.01
N LEU A 113 -7.34 -5.87 -9.69
CA LEU A 113 -8.08 -4.98 -10.59
C LEU A 113 -8.73 -3.85 -9.79
N SER A 114 -9.28 -4.17 -8.61
CA SER A 114 -9.83 -3.18 -7.69
C SER A 114 -8.80 -2.10 -7.33
N GLN A 115 -7.60 -2.48 -6.87
CA GLN A 115 -6.53 -1.51 -6.55
C GLN A 115 -6.07 -0.69 -7.76
N THR A 116 -5.98 -1.32 -8.93
CA THR A 116 -5.53 -0.65 -10.16
C THR A 116 -6.56 0.35 -10.67
N ILE A 117 -7.85 0.00 -10.64
CA ILE A 117 -8.96 0.89 -11.03
C ILE A 117 -9.01 2.12 -10.10
N TYR A 118 -8.87 1.94 -8.78
CA TYR A 118 -8.86 3.09 -7.85
C TYR A 118 -7.68 4.03 -8.11
N LYS A 119 -6.48 3.50 -8.40
CA LYS A 119 -5.33 4.33 -8.76
C LYS A 119 -5.52 5.09 -10.08
N ILE A 120 -6.04 4.42 -11.11
CA ILE A 120 -6.31 5.05 -12.40
C ILE A 120 -7.38 6.13 -12.25
N LEU A 121 -8.46 5.85 -11.51
CA LEU A 121 -9.52 6.82 -11.25
C LEU A 121 -8.99 8.03 -10.48
N LEU A 122 -8.15 7.81 -9.46
CA LEU A 122 -7.52 8.88 -8.70
C LEU A 122 -6.59 9.72 -9.60
N LEU A 123 -5.82 9.09 -10.48
CA LEU A 123 -4.96 9.77 -11.46
C LEU A 123 -5.78 10.62 -12.45
N ILE A 124 -6.88 10.07 -12.96
CA ILE A 124 -7.79 10.78 -13.88
C ILE A 124 -8.42 11.97 -13.17
N ILE A 125 -8.90 11.80 -11.94
CA ILE A 125 -9.46 12.88 -11.13
C ILE A 125 -8.40 13.97 -10.89
N TYR A 126 -7.18 13.58 -10.52
CA TYR A 126 -6.08 14.53 -10.28
C TYR A 126 -5.69 15.29 -11.54
N PHE A 127 -5.64 14.61 -12.69
CA PHE A 127 -5.39 15.21 -14.00
C PHE A 127 -6.51 16.19 -14.39
N PHE A 128 -7.77 15.83 -14.14
CA PHE A 128 -8.91 16.70 -14.42
C PHE A 128 -8.92 17.94 -13.52
N LEU A 129 -8.62 17.79 -12.22
CA LEU A 129 -8.46 18.92 -11.31
C LEU A 129 -7.29 19.83 -11.69
N TYR A 130 -6.17 19.26 -12.14
CA TYR A 130 -5.03 20.02 -12.61
C TYR A 130 -5.35 20.81 -13.90
N LEU A 131 -6.03 20.19 -14.85
CA LEU A 131 -6.49 20.85 -16.08
C LEU A 131 -7.48 21.98 -15.78
N LEU A 132 -8.40 21.75 -14.83
CA LEU A 132 -9.37 22.76 -14.38
C LEU A 132 -8.66 23.93 -13.67
N ALA A 133 -7.64 23.65 -12.85
CA ALA A 133 -6.84 24.67 -12.20
C ALA A 133 -6.06 25.54 -13.22
N LEU A 134 -5.54 24.93 -14.28
CA LEU A 134 -4.85 25.65 -15.38
C LEU A 134 -5.81 26.50 -16.22
N LEU A 135 -7.09 26.11 -16.31
CA LEU A 135 -8.11 26.87 -17.05
C LEU A 135 -8.68 28.06 -16.24
N ILE A 136 -8.52 28.04 -14.92
CA ILE A 136 -9.11 29.03 -14.00
C ILE A 136 -8.10 30.11 -13.58
N THR A 137 -6.80 29.96 -13.86
CA THR A 137 -5.83 31.06 -13.66
C THR A 137 -6.07 32.17 -14.67
N PRO A 138 -6.53 33.37 -14.25
CA PRO A 138 -6.56 34.53 -15.13
C PRO A 138 -5.14 35.06 -15.32
N ASP A 139 -4.81 35.48 -16.54
CA ASP A 139 -3.65 36.34 -16.83
C ASP A 139 -3.64 37.61 -15.97
#